data_AF-A0AAW0MNY5-F1
#
_entry.id   AF-A0AAW0MNY5-F1
#
_cell.length_a   1.000
_cell.length_b   1.000
_cell.length_c   1.000
_cell.angle_alpha   90.00
_cell.angle_beta   90.00
_cell.angle_gamma   90.00
#
_symmetry.space_group_name_H-M   'P 1'
#
loop_
_entity.id
_entity.type
_entity.pdbx_description
1 polymer ?
#
loop_
_entity_poly.entity_id
_entity_poly.type
_entity_poly.pdbx_seq_one_letter_code
_entity_poly.pdbx_strand_id
1 'polypeptide(L)'
;MASDHVTVAALGRPFKLGMLYDARRDQLIEGSTLWDPNTLERMTARKPQQYSNFDITESDSTEVKTSLLEVEASLSASVLCGLLEAKGSGQYLHETQEFKNQCRVTFHYKATTHFEQLQLTSDDCEKLQDRSVLESGLATHVVTGIEYGGHTFFVFDTPKQQSLSGNISVGLVTDAQDILDELTDFQIRCNDCLSVDAVGKFPQLKQSLLTFQNLCRCYHSELQRQMADVCPAIREGKVHENVLRRVFDQRINSPFSHDKLEQWMEHKEREINVVESMLEIMKDVPVLSTQAELDAKQRRTTDAHSQTPERATSLQPTQHQLHRGLQLGTSDNLTASYTEDSSTES
;
A
#
# COMPACT_ATOMS: atom_id res chain seq x y z
N MET A 1 -19.53 46.41 -9.23
CA MET A 1 -20.99 46.68 -9.27
C MET A 1 -21.63 45.42 -8.76
N ALA A 2 -22.24 45.44 -7.57
CA ALA A 2 -22.93 44.27 -7.05
C ALA A 2 -24.09 43.95 -8.00
N SER A 3 -24.29 42.69 -8.34
CA SER A 3 -25.46 42.23 -9.08
C SER A 3 -26.71 42.52 -8.23
N ASP A 4 -27.73 43.14 -8.81
CA ASP A 4 -29.02 43.42 -8.13
C ASP A 4 -29.84 42.13 -7.86
N HIS A 5 -29.31 40.97 -8.24
CA HIS A 5 -29.90 39.66 -8.00
C HIS A 5 -29.04 38.83 -7.04
N VAL A 6 -29.70 38.25 -6.03
CA VAL A 6 -29.11 37.33 -5.05
C VAL A 6 -29.66 35.92 -5.31
N THR A 7 -28.77 34.94 -5.42
CA THR A 7 -29.12 33.52 -5.51
C THR A 7 -28.94 32.87 -4.15
N VAL A 8 -29.92 32.05 -3.75
CA VAL A 8 -29.94 31.38 -2.44
C VAL A 8 -30.36 29.93 -2.63
N ALA A 9 -29.63 28.99 -2.03
CA ALA A 9 -30.00 27.58 -2.06
C ALA A 9 -31.32 27.33 -1.30
N ALA A 10 -32.24 26.58 -1.91
CA ALA A 10 -33.56 26.35 -1.32
C ALA A 10 -33.52 25.53 -0.03
N LEU A 11 -32.59 24.55 0.07
CA LEU A 11 -32.40 23.67 1.22
C LEU A 11 -33.70 22.99 1.71
N GLY A 12 -34.55 22.58 0.76
CA GLY A 12 -35.82 21.91 1.04
C GLY A 12 -36.93 22.83 1.57
N ARG A 13 -36.73 24.15 1.59
CA ARG A 13 -37.76 25.14 1.91
C ARG A 13 -38.75 25.30 0.73
N PRO A 14 -40.05 25.54 0.97
CA PRO A 14 -41.07 25.54 -0.07
C PRO A 14 -41.15 26.89 -0.82
N PHE A 15 -40.12 27.21 -1.61
CA PHE A 15 -40.13 28.43 -2.44
C PHE A 15 -41.23 28.40 -3.51
N LYS A 16 -41.85 29.56 -3.75
CA LYS A 16 -42.77 29.83 -4.87
C LYS A 16 -42.46 31.21 -5.46
N LEU A 17 -42.72 31.38 -6.74
CA LEU A 17 -42.58 32.70 -7.38
C LEU A 17 -43.49 33.73 -6.72
N GLY A 18 -42.99 34.95 -6.55
CA GLY A 18 -43.69 36.05 -5.90
C GLY A 18 -43.67 36.01 -4.38
N MET A 19 -43.13 34.96 -3.74
CA MET A 19 -42.89 34.95 -2.30
C MET A 19 -41.91 36.04 -1.90
N LEU A 20 -42.09 36.54 -0.69
CA LEU A 20 -41.22 37.54 -0.09
C LEU A 20 -40.16 36.87 0.79
N TYR A 21 -38.96 37.44 0.81
CA TYR A 21 -37.81 36.89 1.50
C TYR A 21 -37.13 37.96 2.36
N ASP A 22 -36.82 37.63 3.62
CA ASP A 22 -35.97 38.44 4.48
C ASP A 22 -34.55 37.88 4.51
N ALA A 23 -33.66 38.44 3.69
CA ALA A 23 -32.24 38.10 3.63
C ALA A 23 -31.46 38.36 4.95
N ARG A 24 -32.02 39.11 5.90
CA ARG A 24 -31.38 39.32 7.22
C ARG A 24 -31.56 38.11 8.14
N ARG A 25 -32.62 37.33 7.91
CA ARG A 25 -33.02 36.18 8.75
C ARG A 25 -33.07 34.87 7.98
N ASP A 26 -32.81 34.91 6.67
CA ASP A 26 -32.99 33.82 5.71
C ASP A 26 -34.39 33.16 5.76
N GLN A 27 -35.43 33.98 5.93
CA GLN A 27 -36.81 33.53 6.11
C GLN A 27 -37.72 33.87 4.93
N LEU A 28 -38.58 32.92 4.56
CA LEU A 28 -39.71 33.14 3.66
C LEU A 28 -40.88 33.72 4.45
N ILE A 29 -41.49 34.79 3.91
CA ILE A 29 -42.69 35.40 4.49
C ILE A 29 -43.91 34.77 3.84
N GLU A 30 -44.62 33.94 4.61
CA GLU A 30 -45.81 33.24 4.13
C GLU A 30 -47.05 34.15 4.13
N GLY A 31 -47.97 33.90 3.19
CA GLY A 31 -49.29 34.55 3.16
C GLY A 31 -49.34 35.98 2.60
N SER A 32 -48.20 36.57 2.21
CA SER A 32 -48.13 37.90 1.58
C SER A 32 -47.36 37.84 0.26
N THR A 33 -47.93 38.36 -0.82
CA THR A 33 -47.31 38.49 -2.14
C THR A 33 -47.58 39.88 -2.71
N LEU A 34 -46.70 40.38 -3.58
CA LEU A 34 -46.87 41.70 -4.22
C LEU A 34 -47.97 41.71 -5.30
N TRP A 35 -48.27 40.54 -5.85
CA TRP A 35 -49.23 40.33 -6.93
C TRP A 35 -50.21 39.21 -6.56
N ASP A 36 -51.43 39.29 -7.09
CA ASP A 36 -52.43 38.22 -6.93
C ASP A 36 -52.04 36.95 -7.71
N PRO A 37 -52.57 35.78 -7.33
CA PRO A 37 -52.24 34.51 -7.98
C PRO A 37 -52.45 34.50 -9.50
N ASN A 38 -53.51 35.14 -10.03
CA ASN A 38 -53.77 35.12 -11.46
C ASN A 38 -52.74 35.97 -12.23
N THR A 39 -52.32 37.08 -11.61
CA THR A 39 -51.26 37.94 -12.16
C THR A 39 -49.90 37.22 -12.14
N LEU A 40 -49.55 36.53 -11.05
CA LEU A 40 -48.33 35.71 -10.96
C LEU A 40 -48.30 34.60 -12.02
N GLU A 41 -49.41 33.88 -12.20
CA GLU A 41 -49.51 32.84 -13.23
C GLU A 41 -49.29 33.39 -14.63
N ARG A 42 -49.90 34.54 -14.97
CA ARG A 42 -49.73 35.20 -16.28
C ARG A 42 -48.28 35.62 -16.54
N MET A 43 -47.55 36.03 -15.50
CA MET A 43 -46.16 36.48 -15.59
C MET A 43 -45.15 35.33 -15.60
N THR A 44 -45.56 34.14 -15.17
CA THR A 44 -44.66 33.02 -14.99
C THR A 44 -44.29 32.42 -16.35
N ALA A 45 -43.00 32.46 -16.66
CA ALA A 45 -42.43 31.77 -17.81
C ALA A 45 -41.60 30.58 -17.36
N ARG A 46 -41.89 29.42 -17.95
CA ARG A 46 -41.20 28.16 -17.70
C ARG A 46 -40.30 27.79 -18.87
N LYS A 47 -39.06 27.40 -18.58
CA LYS A 47 -38.08 26.94 -19.56
C LYS A 47 -37.50 25.59 -19.15
N PRO A 48 -37.48 24.57 -20.02
CA PRO A 48 -36.74 23.33 -19.77
C PRO A 48 -35.25 23.63 -19.54
N GLN A 49 -34.67 23.03 -18.50
CA GLN A 49 -33.26 23.18 -18.12
C GLN A 49 -32.81 21.87 -17.50
N GLN A 50 -32.69 20.85 -18.35
CA GLN A 50 -32.31 19.50 -17.94
C GLN A 50 -30.80 19.39 -17.86
N TYR A 51 -30.29 19.06 -16.68
CA TYR A 51 -28.88 18.81 -16.45
C TYR A 51 -28.72 17.79 -15.33
N SER A 52 -27.68 16.97 -15.40
CA SER A 52 -27.33 16.05 -14.31
C SER A 52 -25.82 15.95 -14.15
N ASN A 53 -25.36 15.87 -12.91
CA ASN A 53 -23.96 15.66 -12.56
C ASN A 53 -23.84 14.72 -11.35
N PHE A 54 -22.66 14.17 -11.13
CA PHE A 54 -22.33 13.45 -9.92
C PHE A 54 -20.92 13.77 -9.44
N ASP A 55 -20.73 13.64 -8.13
CA ASP A 55 -19.47 13.86 -7.44
C ASP A 55 -19.25 12.76 -6.39
N ILE A 56 -17.99 12.39 -6.14
CA ILE A 56 -17.61 11.42 -5.11
C ILE A 56 -16.57 12.09 -4.22
N THR A 57 -16.79 12.06 -2.90
CA THR A 57 -15.87 12.64 -1.92
C THR A 57 -15.62 11.69 -0.75
N GLU A 58 -14.39 11.68 -0.27
CA GLU A 58 -13.98 11.01 0.98
C GLU A 58 -13.90 12.00 2.16
N SER A 59 -14.13 13.29 1.90
CA SER A 59 -14.11 14.36 2.90
C SER A 59 -15.52 14.67 3.42
N ASP A 60 -15.66 14.68 4.74
CA ASP A 60 -16.89 15.03 5.47
C ASP A 60 -16.88 16.49 5.99
N SER A 61 -15.93 17.32 5.52
CA SER A 61 -15.77 18.69 6.00
C SER A 61 -16.97 19.58 5.65
N THR A 62 -17.28 20.55 6.51
CA THR A 62 -18.37 21.51 6.28
C THR A 62 -18.21 22.23 4.94
N GLU A 63 -16.99 22.62 4.59
CA GLU A 63 -16.67 23.28 3.32
C GLU A 63 -17.08 22.43 2.11
N VAL A 64 -16.72 21.14 2.11
CA VAL A 64 -17.09 20.21 1.04
C VAL A 64 -18.61 20.04 0.98
N LYS A 65 -19.27 19.86 2.13
CA LYS A 65 -20.74 19.72 2.18
C LYS A 65 -21.45 20.96 1.64
N THR A 66 -21.01 22.16 2.02
CA THR A 66 -21.59 23.41 1.53
C THR A 66 -21.34 23.60 0.04
N SER A 67 -20.17 23.18 -0.46
CA SER A 67 -19.85 23.25 -1.89
C SER A 67 -20.75 22.32 -2.73
N LEU A 68 -20.94 21.05 -2.32
CA LEU A 68 -21.80 20.10 -3.04
C LEU A 68 -23.29 20.49 -3.06
N LEU A 69 -23.73 21.22 -2.04
CA LEU A 69 -25.07 21.77 -1.94
C LEU A 69 -25.21 23.18 -2.55
N GLU A 70 -24.12 23.74 -3.06
CA GLU A 70 -24.07 25.10 -3.64
C GLU A 70 -24.59 26.16 -2.65
N VAL A 71 -24.19 26.01 -1.38
CA VAL A 71 -24.56 26.89 -0.27
C VAL A 71 -23.46 27.93 -0.04
N GLU A 72 -23.82 29.20 -0.23
CA GLU A 72 -22.95 30.33 0.08
C GLU A 72 -22.64 30.45 1.58
N ALA A 73 -21.51 31.11 1.90
CA ALA A 73 -21.00 31.21 3.26
C ALA A 73 -21.99 31.86 4.25
N SER A 74 -22.73 32.89 3.82
CA SER A 74 -23.74 33.56 4.67
C SER A 74 -24.89 32.63 5.03
N LEU A 75 -25.44 31.91 4.05
CA LEU A 75 -26.53 30.95 4.26
C LEU A 75 -26.05 29.76 5.08
N SER A 76 -24.81 29.29 4.85
CA SER A 76 -24.17 28.26 5.67
C SER A 76 -24.09 28.69 7.14
N ALA A 77 -23.69 29.93 7.42
CA ALA A 77 -23.67 30.47 8.77
C ALA A 77 -25.06 30.48 9.42
N SER A 78 -26.11 30.82 8.67
CA SER A 78 -27.50 30.77 9.14
C SER A 78 -27.97 29.35 9.49
N VAL A 79 -27.54 28.33 8.73
CA VAL A 79 -27.80 26.92 9.09
C VAL A 79 -27.05 26.54 10.36
N LEU A 80 -25.76 26.88 10.46
CA LEU A 80 -24.91 26.52 11.59
C LEU A 80 -25.37 27.18 12.91
N CYS A 81 -25.88 28.41 12.86
CA CYS A 81 -26.38 29.10 14.05
C CYS A 81 -27.83 28.74 14.42
N GLY A 82 -28.46 27.82 13.68
CA GLY A 82 -29.83 27.37 13.93
C GLY A 82 -30.90 28.38 13.55
N LEU A 83 -30.56 29.40 12.77
CA LEU A 83 -31.52 30.38 12.24
C LEU A 83 -32.38 29.79 11.12
N LEU A 84 -31.82 28.80 10.40
CA LEU A 84 -32.47 28.10 9.29
C LEU A 84 -32.33 26.59 9.45
N GLU A 85 -33.47 25.90 9.37
CA GLU A 85 -33.51 24.43 9.36
C GLU A 85 -33.47 23.92 7.91
N ALA A 86 -32.41 23.17 7.57
CA ALA A 86 -32.29 22.52 6.27
C ALA A 86 -33.15 21.25 6.20
N LYS A 87 -33.85 21.06 5.09
CA LYS A 87 -34.78 19.94 4.85
C LYS A 87 -34.38 19.13 3.61
N GLY A 88 -34.90 17.91 3.53
CA GLY A 88 -34.61 17.00 2.41
C GLY A 88 -33.11 16.73 2.29
N SER A 89 -32.55 16.85 1.09
CA SER A 89 -31.11 16.68 0.85
C SER A 89 -30.22 17.70 1.60
N GLY A 90 -30.77 18.85 2.00
CA GLY A 90 -30.04 19.83 2.82
C GLY A 90 -29.68 19.30 4.21
N GLN A 91 -30.36 18.26 4.71
CA GLN A 91 -30.02 17.61 5.98
C GLN A 91 -28.62 16.99 5.98
N TYR A 92 -28.03 16.75 4.81
CA TYR A 92 -26.64 16.32 4.68
C TYR A 92 -25.64 17.29 5.36
N LEU A 93 -25.98 18.57 5.52
CA LEU A 93 -25.16 19.52 6.29
C LEU A 93 -25.01 19.14 7.77
N HIS A 94 -26.01 18.45 8.34
CA HIS A 94 -26.04 18.03 9.74
C HIS A 94 -25.55 16.59 9.94
N GLU A 95 -25.44 15.82 8.86
CA GLU A 95 -24.84 14.49 8.88
C GLU A 95 -23.37 14.62 9.29
N THR A 96 -22.89 13.85 10.27
CA THR A 96 -21.51 13.97 10.77
C THR A 96 -20.94 12.60 11.07
N GLN A 97 -19.64 12.45 10.82
CA GLN A 97 -18.94 11.21 11.10
C GLN A 97 -18.89 10.94 12.61
N GLU A 98 -19.31 9.74 13.03
CA GLU A 98 -19.44 9.38 14.44
C GLU A 98 -18.08 9.04 15.09
N PHE A 99 -17.17 8.39 14.34
CA PHE A 99 -15.88 7.93 14.86
C PHE A 99 -14.70 8.44 14.03
N LYS A 100 -13.61 8.86 14.66
CA LYS A 100 -12.38 9.27 13.93
C LYS A 100 -11.74 8.15 13.09
N ASN A 101 -11.89 6.89 13.52
CA ASN A 101 -11.30 5.73 12.84
C ASN A 101 -12.30 5.05 11.89
N GLN A 102 -13.20 5.83 11.32
CA GLN A 102 -14.17 5.43 10.32
C GLN A 102 -13.78 6.09 9.00
N CYS A 103 -13.76 5.33 7.92
CA CYS A 103 -13.75 5.87 6.59
C CYS A 103 -15.20 6.14 6.14
N ARG A 104 -15.43 7.33 5.57
CA ARG A 104 -16.71 7.77 5.00
C ARG A 104 -16.48 8.14 3.54
N VAL A 105 -17.36 7.67 2.66
CA VAL A 105 -17.41 8.05 1.25
C VAL A 105 -18.83 8.49 0.93
N THR A 106 -18.96 9.67 0.33
CA THR A 106 -20.26 10.21 -0.11
C THR A 106 -20.33 10.26 -1.63
N PHE A 107 -21.36 9.64 -2.18
CA PHE A 107 -21.76 9.82 -3.58
C PHE A 107 -22.87 10.86 -3.64
N HIS A 108 -22.62 11.94 -4.36
CA HIS A 108 -23.56 13.04 -4.59
C HIS A 108 -24.06 13.00 -6.04
N TYR A 109 -25.38 13.10 -6.22
CA TYR A 109 -26.01 13.26 -7.52
C TYR A 109 -26.83 14.54 -7.54
N LYS A 110 -26.59 15.40 -8.54
CA LYS A 110 -27.36 16.62 -8.80
C LYS A 110 -28.13 16.44 -10.11
N ALA A 111 -29.41 16.80 -10.11
CA ALA A 111 -30.20 16.91 -11.33
C ALA A 111 -31.07 18.16 -11.31
N THR A 112 -31.12 18.89 -12.42
CA THR A 112 -32.05 20.00 -12.65
C THR A 112 -32.98 19.64 -13.79
N THR A 113 -34.19 20.21 -13.77
CA THR A 113 -35.28 19.82 -14.67
C THR A 113 -35.77 21.00 -15.50
N HIS A 114 -36.06 22.13 -14.85
CA HIS A 114 -36.59 23.32 -15.49
C HIS A 114 -36.34 24.55 -14.61
N PHE A 115 -36.43 25.71 -15.24
CA PHE A 115 -36.36 27.01 -14.59
C PHE A 115 -37.68 27.76 -14.78
N GLU A 116 -38.21 28.33 -13.71
CA GLU A 116 -39.38 29.22 -13.74
C GLU A 116 -38.96 30.62 -13.32
N GLN A 117 -39.47 31.64 -13.99
CA GLN A 117 -39.19 33.03 -13.67
C GLN A 117 -40.38 33.95 -13.95
N LEU A 118 -40.47 35.04 -13.21
CA LEU A 118 -41.43 36.12 -13.45
C LEU A 118 -40.91 37.03 -14.57
N GLN A 119 -41.66 37.13 -15.67
CA GLN A 119 -41.43 38.12 -16.71
C GLN A 119 -42.12 39.43 -16.31
N LEU A 120 -41.40 40.25 -15.54
CA LEU A 120 -41.92 41.54 -15.09
C LEU A 120 -41.86 42.57 -16.22
N THR A 121 -42.96 43.30 -16.42
CA THR A 121 -43.01 44.50 -17.26
C THR A 121 -43.10 45.76 -16.40
N SER A 122 -42.76 46.93 -16.95
CA SER A 122 -42.86 48.19 -16.21
C SER A 122 -44.27 48.46 -15.66
N ASP A 123 -45.30 48.14 -16.44
CA ASP A 123 -46.71 48.31 -16.05
C ASP A 123 -47.11 47.43 -14.86
N ASP A 124 -46.50 46.25 -14.75
CA ASP A 124 -46.79 45.29 -13.68
C ASP A 124 -46.16 45.70 -12.34
N CYS A 125 -45.06 46.46 -12.39
CA CYS A 125 -44.45 47.09 -11.23
C CYS A 125 -45.25 48.29 -10.73
N GLU A 126 -46.07 48.93 -11.57
CA GLU A 126 -46.95 50.04 -11.15
C GLU A 126 -48.23 49.53 -10.48
N LYS A 127 -48.73 48.35 -10.90
CA LYS A 127 -49.94 47.66 -10.41
C LYS A 127 -49.71 46.79 -9.17
N LEU A 128 -48.76 47.18 -8.31
CA LEU A 128 -48.54 46.52 -7.03
C LEU A 128 -49.79 46.62 -6.17
N GLN A 129 -50.35 45.47 -5.80
CA GLN A 129 -51.64 45.42 -5.14
C GLN A 129 -51.53 45.74 -3.65
N ASP A 130 -50.42 45.34 -3.02
CA ASP A 130 -50.16 45.58 -1.61
C ASP A 130 -48.81 46.28 -1.39
N ARG A 131 -48.85 47.61 -1.42
CA ARG A 131 -47.68 48.44 -1.10
C ARG A 131 -47.38 48.47 0.40
N SER A 132 -48.34 48.12 1.25
CA SER A 132 -48.14 48.11 2.71
C SER A 132 -47.07 47.09 3.12
N VAL A 133 -46.91 46.02 2.34
CA VAL A 133 -45.87 45.02 2.56
C VAL A 133 -44.47 45.60 2.31
N LEU A 134 -44.31 46.53 1.37
CA LEU A 134 -43.06 47.26 1.14
C LEU A 134 -42.74 48.21 2.30
N GLU A 135 -43.77 48.81 2.90
CA GLU A 135 -43.64 49.73 4.04
C GLU A 135 -43.43 48.99 5.38
N SER A 136 -43.86 47.73 5.47
CA SER A 136 -43.78 46.91 6.69
C SER A 136 -42.36 46.58 7.13
N GLY A 137 -41.37 46.66 6.22
CA GLY A 137 -39.98 46.27 6.48
C GLY A 137 -39.78 44.79 6.81
N LEU A 138 -40.79 43.94 6.60
CA LEU A 138 -40.77 42.51 6.91
C LEU A 138 -39.97 41.68 5.90
N ALA A 139 -39.85 42.15 4.66
CA ALA A 139 -39.09 41.49 3.61
C ALA A 139 -38.07 42.44 3.00
N THR A 140 -36.99 41.89 2.43
CA THR A 140 -35.95 42.64 1.72
C THR A 140 -35.90 42.30 0.23
N HIS A 141 -36.38 41.12 -0.15
CA HIS A 141 -36.34 40.60 -1.51
C HIS A 141 -37.66 39.93 -1.90
N VAL A 142 -37.88 39.75 -3.20
CA VAL A 142 -38.97 38.96 -3.77
C VAL A 142 -38.40 37.87 -4.67
N VAL A 143 -39.00 36.68 -4.63
CA VAL A 143 -38.57 35.53 -5.42
C VAL A 143 -39.04 35.70 -6.86
N THR A 144 -38.11 35.96 -7.78
CA THR A 144 -38.39 36.20 -9.21
C THR A 144 -37.99 35.05 -10.11
N GLY A 145 -37.19 34.09 -9.63
CA GLY A 145 -36.76 32.92 -10.39
C GLY A 145 -36.45 31.74 -9.48
N ILE A 146 -36.76 30.52 -9.95
CA ILE A 146 -36.52 29.26 -9.25
C ILE A 146 -36.01 28.22 -10.25
N GLU A 147 -34.86 27.63 -9.95
CA GLU A 147 -34.38 26.42 -10.62
C GLU A 147 -34.90 25.18 -9.90
N TYR A 148 -35.62 24.33 -10.61
CA TYR A 148 -36.19 23.11 -10.06
C TYR A 148 -35.29 21.91 -10.34
N GLY A 149 -34.96 21.20 -9.27
CA GLY A 149 -34.08 20.04 -9.32
C GLY A 149 -34.01 19.35 -7.97
N GLY A 150 -32.99 18.51 -7.80
CA GLY A 150 -32.72 17.80 -6.57
C GLY A 150 -31.25 17.41 -6.44
N HIS A 151 -30.82 17.29 -5.19
CA HIS A 151 -29.56 16.68 -4.81
C HIS A 151 -29.90 15.37 -4.10
N THR A 152 -29.14 14.31 -4.34
CA THR A 152 -29.23 13.06 -3.59
C THR A 152 -27.84 12.72 -3.06
N PHE A 153 -27.76 12.32 -1.80
CA PHE A 153 -26.51 11.92 -1.15
C PHE A 153 -26.64 10.49 -0.67
N PHE A 154 -25.70 9.64 -1.08
CA PHE A 154 -25.53 8.29 -0.56
C PHE A 154 -24.26 8.30 0.28
N VAL A 155 -24.42 8.24 1.60
CA VAL A 155 -23.32 8.27 2.56
C VAL A 155 -22.98 6.84 2.97
N PHE A 156 -21.77 6.42 2.66
CA PHE A 156 -21.26 5.09 2.96
C PHE A 156 -20.22 5.17 4.07
N ASP A 157 -20.52 4.51 5.17
CA ASP A 157 -19.67 4.45 6.33
C ASP A 157 -19.11 3.05 6.51
N THR A 158 -17.79 2.97 6.71
CA THR A 158 -17.20 1.72 7.19
C THR A 158 -17.66 1.45 8.62
N PRO A 159 -17.86 0.18 9.01
CA PRO A 159 -18.07 -0.15 10.41
C PRO A 159 -16.87 0.32 11.25
N LYS A 160 -17.08 0.56 12.55
CA LYS A 160 -16.01 0.91 13.48
C LYS A 160 -14.93 -0.19 13.47
N GLN A 161 -13.89 -0.01 12.68
CA GLN A 161 -12.74 -0.89 12.65
C GLN A 161 -11.72 -0.40 13.68
N GLN A 162 -11.16 -1.35 14.45
CA GLN A 162 -9.82 -1.14 15.00
C GLN A 162 -8.95 -0.88 13.77
N SER A 163 -8.32 0.30 13.75
CA SER A 163 -7.68 0.87 12.57
C SER A 163 -7.04 -0.17 11.65
N LEU A 164 -7.53 -0.32 10.41
CA LEU A 164 -6.83 -1.00 9.32
C LEU A 164 -5.55 -0.24 8.88
N SER A 165 -4.90 0.45 9.82
CA SER A 165 -3.77 1.35 9.59
C SER A 165 -2.46 0.75 10.08
N GLY A 166 -2.35 -0.58 10.14
CA GLY A 166 -1.03 -1.17 10.28
C GLY A 166 -0.29 -1.03 8.97
N ASN A 167 0.31 0.15 8.80
CA ASN A 167 1.17 0.44 7.68
C ASN A 167 2.51 -0.24 7.94
N ILE A 168 2.97 -1.01 6.96
CA ILE A 168 4.35 -1.48 6.93
C ILE A 168 5.16 -0.34 6.32
N SER A 169 6.13 0.18 7.07
CA SER A 169 7.00 1.24 6.57
C SER A 169 7.75 0.80 5.31
N VAL A 170 7.93 1.74 4.37
CA VAL A 170 8.71 1.51 3.15
C VAL A 170 10.13 1.05 3.50
N GLY A 171 10.71 1.55 4.60
CA GLY A 171 12.01 1.10 5.10
C GLY A 171 12.05 -0.40 5.38
N LEU A 172 11.06 -0.98 6.06
CA LEU A 172 11.01 -2.42 6.30
C LEU A 172 10.80 -3.24 5.02
N VAL A 173 10.14 -2.68 4.01
CA VAL A 173 10.00 -3.33 2.70
C VAL A 173 11.37 -3.38 2.00
N THR A 174 12.11 -2.28 2.04
CA THR A 174 13.48 -2.23 1.51
C THR A 174 14.40 -3.18 2.26
N ASP A 175 14.40 -3.18 3.60
CA ASP A 175 15.19 -4.10 4.41
C ASP A 175 14.92 -5.58 4.04
N ALA A 176 13.64 -5.92 3.85
CA ALA A 176 13.26 -7.27 3.46
C ALA A 176 13.79 -7.64 2.07
N GLN A 177 13.65 -6.72 1.11
CA GLN A 177 14.13 -6.92 -0.26
C GLN A 177 15.65 -7.09 -0.28
N ASP A 178 16.38 -6.22 0.41
CA ASP A 178 17.84 -6.27 0.52
C ASP A 178 18.32 -7.61 1.08
N ILE A 179 17.68 -8.12 2.15
CA ILE A 179 18.03 -9.42 2.73
C ILE A 179 17.78 -10.58 1.75
N LEU A 180 16.64 -10.57 1.04
CA LEU A 180 16.29 -11.63 0.09
C LEU A 180 17.22 -11.62 -1.14
N ASP A 181 17.57 -10.44 -1.63
CA ASP A 181 18.50 -10.27 -2.74
C ASP A 181 19.90 -10.71 -2.34
N GLU A 182 20.38 -10.35 -1.14
CA GLU A 182 21.68 -10.81 -0.62
C GLU A 182 21.77 -12.34 -0.52
N LEU A 183 20.71 -13.00 -0.04
CA LEU A 183 20.63 -14.47 0.00
C LEU A 183 20.62 -15.09 -1.40
N THR A 184 20.05 -14.40 -2.38
CA THR A 184 20.03 -14.82 -3.78
C THR A 184 21.42 -14.65 -4.41
N ASP A 185 22.12 -13.56 -4.12
CA ASP A 185 23.49 -13.32 -4.58
C ASP A 185 24.45 -14.40 -4.07
N PHE A 186 24.31 -14.82 -2.81
CA PHE A 186 25.08 -15.96 -2.30
C PHE A 186 24.78 -17.27 -3.03
N GLN A 187 23.52 -17.50 -3.41
CA GLN A 187 23.17 -18.68 -4.22
C GLN A 187 23.77 -18.61 -5.62
N ILE A 188 23.81 -17.41 -6.24
CA ILE A 188 24.43 -17.17 -7.54
C ILE A 188 25.94 -17.43 -7.47
N ARG A 189 26.65 -16.82 -6.51
CA ARG A 189 28.09 -17.06 -6.31
C ARG A 189 28.40 -18.53 -6.05
N CYS A 190 27.56 -19.21 -5.28
CA CYS A 190 27.70 -20.65 -5.06
C CYS A 190 27.48 -21.47 -6.33
N ASN A 191 26.55 -21.07 -7.21
CA ASN A 191 26.35 -21.69 -8.52
C ASN A 191 27.55 -21.48 -9.44
N ASP A 192 28.13 -20.29 -9.45
CA ASP A 192 29.35 -19.99 -10.21
C ASP A 192 30.50 -20.91 -9.76
N CYS A 193 30.70 -21.05 -8.45
CA CYS A 193 31.66 -22.00 -7.88
C CYS A 193 31.38 -23.45 -8.30
N LEU A 194 30.12 -23.89 -8.26
CA LEU A 194 29.72 -25.25 -8.66
C LEU A 194 29.96 -25.53 -10.16
N SER A 195 30.04 -24.50 -10.99
CA SER A 195 30.32 -24.62 -12.42
C SER A 195 31.81 -24.86 -12.74
N VAL A 196 32.72 -24.61 -11.79
CA VAL A 196 34.16 -24.77 -11.98
C VAL A 196 34.54 -26.25 -12.11
N ASP A 197 35.26 -26.62 -13.17
CA ASP A 197 35.67 -28.01 -13.46
C ASP A 197 36.45 -28.66 -12.30
N ALA A 198 37.27 -27.89 -11.59
CA ALA A 198 38.01 -28.33 -10.42
C ALA A 198 37.06 -28.88 -9.34
N VAL A 199 35.94 -28.19 -9.07
CA VAL A 199 34.94 -28.60 -8.06
C VAL A 199 34.30 -29.94 -8.43
N GLY A 200 34.12 -30.22 -9.72
CA GLY A 200 33.64 -31.51 -10.21
C GLY A 200 34.55 -32.69 -9.86
N LYS A 201 35.86 -32.46 -9.71
CA LYS A 201 36.87 -33.49 -9.40
C LYS A 201 37.04 -33.75 -7.90
N PHE A 202 36.57 -32.85 -7.03
CA PHE A 202 36.70 -32.95 -5.57
C PHE A 202 35.32 -33.06 -4.90
N PRO A 203 34.84 -34.29 -4.60
CA PRO A 203 33.49 -34.50 -4.06
C PRO A 203 33.21 -33.75 -2.76
N GLN A 204 34.21 -33.61 -1.88
CA GLN A 204 34.07 -32.89 -0.62
C GLN A 204 33.76 -31.40 -0.85
N LEU A 205 34.45 -30.76 -1.79
CA LEU A 205 34.25 -29.36 -2.14
C LEU A 205 32.86 -29.14 -2.75
N LYS A 206 32.49 -30.00 -3.71
CA LYS A 206 31.14 -29.99 -4.31
C LYS A 206 30.03 -30.17 -3.27
N GLN A 207 30.17 -31.13 -2.34
CA GLN A 207 29.17 -31.36 -1.31
C GLN A 207 29.04 -30.18 -0.34
N SER A 208 30.15 -29.52 0.03
CA SER A 208 30.11 -28.34 0.89
C SER A 208 29.34 -27.17 0.24
N LEU A 209 29.55 -26.93 -1.05
CA LEU A 209 28.82 -25.92 -1.83
C LEU A 209 27.33 -26.26 -1.97
N LEU A 210 26.98 -27.51 -2.31
CA LEU A 210 25.59 -27.95 -2.38
C LEU A 210 24.86 -27.84 -1.04
N THR A 211 25.57 -28.10 0.07
CA THR A 211 25.02 -27.94 1.42
C THR A 211 24.73 -26.47 1.71
N PHE A 212 25.69 -25.59 1.46
CA PHE A 212 25.52 -24.14 1.63
C PHE A 212 24.37 -23.60 0.78
N GLN A 213 24.32 -23.95 -0.51
CA GLN A 213 23.24 -23.55 -1.41
C GLN A 213 21.87 -23.96 -0.87
N ASN A 214 21.72 -25.20 -0.41
CA ASN A 214 20.46 -25.68 0.14
C ASN A 214 20.08 -24.94 1.43
N LEU A 215 21.04 -24.66 2.30
CA LEU A 215 20.81 -23.89 3.53
C LEU A 215 20.35 -22.46 3.23
N CYS A 216 21.03 -21.75 2.32
CA CYS A 216 20.63 -20.40 1.90
C CYS A 216 19.23 -20.39 1.27
N ARG A 217 18.92 -21.37 0.43
CA ARG A 217 17.59 -21.53 -0.18
C ARG A 217 16.51 -21.79 0.88
N CYS A 218 16.76 -22.69 1.83
CA CYS A 218 15.84 -22.98 2.92
C CYS A 218 15.60 -21.75 3.81
N TYR A 219 16.65 -21.02 4.18
CA TYR A 219 16.54 -19.81 5.00
C TYR A 219 15.76 -18.70 4.26
N HIS A 220 16.03 -18.49 2.97
CA HIS A 220 15.27 -17.56 2.14
C HIS A 220 13.77 -17.89 2.15
N SER A 221 13.38 -19.16 1.94
CA SER A 221 11.98 -19.58 1.99
C SER A 221 11.36 -19.41 3.37
N GLU A 222 12.11 -19.67 4.45
CA GLU A 222 11.62 -19.50 5.82
C GLU A 222 11.40 -18.02 6.16
N LEU A 223 12.31 -17.13 5.76
CA LEU A 223 12.14 -15.69 5.92
C LEU A 223 10.88 -15.19 5.18
N GLN A 224 10.69 -15.61 3.93
CA GLN A 224 9.47 -15.29 3.16
C GLN A 224 8.20 -15.81 3.84
N ARG A 225 8.24 -17.02 4.41
CA ARG A 225 7.11 -17.61 5.15
C ARG A 225 6.77 -16.79 6.39
N GLN A 226 7.77 -16.43 7.20
CA GLN A 226 7.56 -15.61 8.40
C GLN A 226 6.99 -14.23 8.05
N MET A 227 7.48 -13.62 6.97
CA MET A 227 6.91 -12.38 6.45
C MET A 227 5.44 -12.57 6.02
N ALA A 228 5.13 -13.65 5.31
CA ALA A 228 3.77 -13.98 4.87
C ALA A 228 2.80 -14.20 6.04
N ASP A 229 3.29 -14.75 7.16
CA ASP A 229 2.49 -14.95 8.38
C ASP A 229 2.25 -13.63 9.14
N VAL A 230 3.26 -12.75 9.21
CA VAL A 230 3.21 -11.50 10.00
C VAL A 230 2.53 -10.34 9.26
N CYS A 231 2.73 -10.22 7.94
CA CYS A 231 2.23 -9.07 7.17
C CYS A 231 0.70 -8.91 7.20
N PRO A 232 -0.12 -9.97 7.08
CA PRO A 232 -1.58 -9.84 7.21
C PRO A 232 -1.99 -9.31 8.59
N ALA A 233 -1.39 -9.81 9.67
CA ALA A 233 -1.70 -9.38 11.02
C ALA A 233 -1.34 -7.90 11.26
N ILE A 234 -0.24 -7.42 10.65
CA ILE A 234 0.10 -5.99 10.65
C ILE A 234 -0.98 -5.23 9.87
N ARG A 235 -1.27 -5.60 8.63
CA ARG A 235 -2.27 -4.90 7.77
C ARG A 235 -3.65 -4.82 8.40
N GLU A 236 -4.04 -5.85 9.16
CA GLU A 236 -5.29 -5.89 9.92
C GLU A 236 -5.27 -5.03 11.21
N GLY A 237 -4.14 -4.41 11.54
CA GLY A 237 -3.96 -3.59 12.74
C GLY A 237 -3.86 -4.40 14.04
N LYS A 238 -3.73 -5.74 13.96
CA LYS A 238 -3.68 -6.62 15.14
C LYS A 238 -2.35 -6.57 15.86
N VAL A 239 -1.26 -6.32 15.13
CA VAL A 239 0.11 -6.24 15.66
C VAL A 239 0.88 -5.08 15.04
N HIS A 240 1.88 -4.56 15.74
CA HIS A 240 2.74 -3.49 15.25
C HIS A 240 3.85 -4.01 14.32
N GLU A 241 4.34 -3.15 13.42
CA GLU A 241 5.43 -3.48 12.48
C GLU A 241 6.76 -3.88 13.14
N ASN A 242 6.93 -3.60 14.44
CA ASN A 242 8.09 -4.04 15.21
C ASN A 242 8.22 -5.57 15.29
N VAL A 243 7.13 -6.32 15.10
CA VAL A 243 7.18 -7.78 14.96
C VAL A 243 8.01 -8.17 13.74
N LEU A 244 7.82 -7.48 12.61
CA LEU A 244 8.56 -7.73 11.38
C LEU A 244 10.04 -7.34 11.53
N ARG A 245 10.33 -6.22 12.21
CA ARG A 245 11.73 -5.85 12.52
C ARG A 245 12.46 -6.93 13.32
N ARG A 246 11.79 -7.54 14.30
CA ARG A 246 12.37 -8.64 15.08
C ARG A 246 12.68 -9.87 14.24
N VAL A 247 11.87 -10.18 13.22
CA VAL A 247 12.17 -11.25 12.26
C VAL A 247 13.49 -10.98 11.55
N PHE A 248 13.75 -9.73 11.15
CA PHE A 248 15.02 -9.35 10.52
C PHE A 248 16.19 -9.34 11.51
N ASP A 249 15.98 -8.84 12.73
CA ASP A 249 17.02 -8.77 13.77
C ASP A 249 17.52 -10.16 14.20
N GLN A 250 16.67 -11.19 14.14
CA GLN A 250 17.06 -12.57 14.42
C GLN A 250 18.19 -13.05 13.49
N ARG A 251 18.24 -12.53 12.26
CA ARG A 251 19.30 -12.86 11.29
C ARG A 251 20.69 -12.49 11.81
N ILE A 252 20.82 -11.33 12.45
CA ILE A 252 22.12 -10.74 12.86
C ILE A 252 22.90 -11.70 13.76
N ASN A 253 22.21 -12.39 14.67
CA ASN A 253 22.82 -13.32 15.61
C ASN A 253 22.87 -14.76 15.08
N SER A 254 22.13 -15.07 14.01
CA SER A 254 22.09 -16.40 13.42
C SER A 254 23.38 -16.76 12.66
N PRO A 255 23.58 -18.03 12.27
CA PRO A 255 24.61 -18.42 11.30
C PRO A 255 24.44 -17.81 9.90
N PHE A 256 23.25 -17.27 9.60
CA PHE A 256 22.90 -16.65 8.33
C PHE A 256 23.08 -15.12 8.31
N SER A 257 23.83 -14.56 9.28
CA SER A 257 24.21 -13.15 9.24
C SER A 257 25.09 -12.86 8.02
N HIS A 258 25.01 -11.64 7.48
CA HIS A 258 25.78 -11.22 6.31
C HIS A 258 27.26 -11.57 6.44
N ASP A 259 27.90 -11.09 7.51
CA ASP A 259 29.33 -11.28 7.74
C ASP A 259 29.76 -12.76 7.75
N LYS A 260 28.92 -13.65 8.27
CA LYS A 260 29.24 -15.09 8.36
C LYS A 260 29.10 -15.77 7.01
N LEU A 261 28.06 -15.46 6.26
CA LEU A 261 27.86 -15.98 4.91
C LEU A 261 28.94 -15.48 3.95
N GLU A 262 29.29 -14.20 4.04
CA GLU A 262 30.35 -13.59 3.24
C GLU A 262 31.70 -14.24 3.53
N GLN A 263 32.08 -14.35 4.81
CA GLN A 263 33.34 -15.00 5.20
C GLN A 263 33.43 -16.45 4.71
N TRP A 264 32.33 -17.20 4.80
CA TRP A 264 32.30 -18.58 4.31
C TRP A 264 32.50 -18.64 2.80
N MET A 265 31.79 -17.78 2.06
CA MET A 265 31.89 -17.72 0.60
C MET A 265 33.27 -17.29 0.13
N GLU A 266 33.86 -16.24 0.69
CA GLU A 266 35.21 -15.79 0.35
C GLU A 266 36.26 -16.88 0.61
N HIS A 267 36.14 -17.59 1.74
CA HIS A 267 37.03 -18.71 2.06
C HIS A 267 36.91 -19.82 1.01
N LYS A 268 35.67 -20.16 0.62
CA LYS A 268 35.42 -21.21 -0.37
C LYS A 268 35.86 -20.84 -1.77
N GLU A 269 35.61 -19.61 -2.21
CA GLU A 269 36.11 -19.07 -3.48
C GLU A 269 37.64 -19.12 -3.51
N ARG A 270 38.31 -18.74 -2.42
CA ARG A 270 39.78 -18.82 -2.31
C ARG A 270 40.29 -20.26 -2.36
N GLU A 271 39.62 -21.18 -1.66
CA GLU A 271 39.95 -22.62 -1.69
C GLU A 271 39.87 -23.18 -3.12
N ILE A 272 38.78 -22.86 -3.84
CA ILE A 272 38.58 -23.28 -5.24
C ILE A 272 39.70 -22.73 -6.13
N ASN A 273 40.04 -21.45 -6.01
CA ASN A 273 41.09 -20.82 -6.82
C ASN A 273 42.46 -21.46 -6.60
N VAL A 274 42.79 -21.84 -5.36
CA VAL A 274 44.05 -22.54 -5.06
C VAL A 274 44.07 -23.93 -5.68
N VAL A 275 42.97 -24.68 -5.55
CA VAL A 275 42.84 -26.03 -6.14
C VAL A 275 42.93 -25.96 -7.67
N GLU A 276 42.27 -25.00 -8.30
CA GLU A 276 42.32 -24.78 -9.74
C GLU A 276 43.74 -24.46 -10.22
N SER A 277 44.44 -23.55 -9.52
CA SER A 277 45.85 -23.24 -9.82
C SER A 277 46.77 -24.47 -9.70
N MET A 278 46.56 -25.32 -8.69
CA MET A 278 47.32 -26.57 -8.54
C MET A 278 47.05 -27.55 -9.69
N LEU A 279 45.80 -27.68 -10.13
CA LEU A 279 45.45 -28.53 -11.27
C LEU A 279 46.07 -28.02 -12.57
N GLU A 280 46.18 -26.71 -12.74
CA GLU A 280 46.83 -26.08 -13.89
C GLU A 280 48.34 -26.35 -13.93
N ILE A 281 49.01 -26.41 -12.77
CA ILE A 281 50.43 -26.76 -12.67
C ILE A 281 50.65 -28.26 -12.91
N MET A 282 49.70 -29.11 -12.51
CA MET A 282 49.82 -30.57 -12.50
C MET A 282 49.02 -31.25 -13.63
N LYS A 283 48.90 -30.62 -14.81
CA LYS A 283 48.07 -31.11 -15.93
C LYS A 283 48.36 -32.55 -16.37
N ASP A 284 49.59 -33.01 -16.21
CA ASP A 284 50.02 -34.35 -16.63
C ASP A 284 49.80 -35.43 -15.55
N VAL A 285 49.32 -35.06 -14.35
CA VAL A 285 49.07 -36.00 -13.25
C VAL A 285 47.58 -36.33 -13.16
N PRO A 286 47.19 -37.61 -13.28
CA PRO A 286 45.78 -38.00 -13.20
C PRO A 286 45.26 -37.80 -11.77
N VAL A 287 44.22 -36.96 -11.63
CA VAL A 287 43.49 -36.75 -10.39
C VAL A 287 42.67 -38.01 -10.07
N LEU A 288 42.78 -38.50 -8.84
CA LEU A 288 41.98 -39.60 -8.32
C LEU A 288 41.08 -39.04 -7.22
N SER A 289 39.78 -39.18 -7.41
CA SER A 289 38.77 -38.44 -6.65
C SER A 289 38.31 -39.18 -5.40
N THR A 290 38.63 -40.48 -5.30
CA THR A 290 38.26 -41.34 -4.17
C THR A 290 39.41 -42.25 -3.73
N GLN A 291 39.40 -42.64 -2.45
CA GLN A 291 40.38 -43.59 -1.91
C GLN A 291 40.34 -44.94 -2.65
N ALA A 292 39.15 -45.38 -3.09
CA ALA A 292 38.98 -46.60 -3.87
C ALA A 292 39.68 -46.53 -5.25
N GLU A 293 39.66 -45.38 -5.91
CA GLU A 293 40.37 -45.15 -7.17
C GLU A 293 41.89 -45.14 -6.97
N LEU A 294 42.36 -44.56 -5.86
CA LEU A 294 43.76 -44.57 -5.47
C LEU A 294 44.25 -46.01 -5.21
N ASP A 295 43.51 -46.76 -4.41
CA ASP A 295 43.84 -48.14 -4.07
C ASP A 295 43.81 -49.04 -5.32
N ALA A 296 42.84 -48.85 -6.22
CA ALA A 296 42.76 -49.59 -7.48
C ALA A 296 43.95 -49.28 -8.41
N LYS A 297 44.42 -48.03 -8.44
CA LYS A 297 45.58 -47.64 -9.24
C LYS A 297 46.88 -48.16 -8.64
N GLN A 298 47.00 -48.18 -7.31
CA GLN A 298 48.13 -48.78 -6.60
C GLN A 298 48.21 -50.31 -6.77
N ARG A 299 47.08 -51.00 -6.83
CA ARG A 299 47.03 -52.45 -7.15
C ARG A 299 47.51 -52.74 -8.57
N ARG A 300 47.06 -51.95 -9.56
CA ARG A 300 47.50 -52.10 -10.96
C ARG A 300 49.00 -51.84 -11.13
N THR A 301 49.60 -50.93 -10.37
CA THR A 301 51.05 -50.72 -10.41
C THR A 301 51.82 -51.83 -9.70
N THR A 302 51.32 -52.38 -8.59
CA THR A 302 51.98 -53.51 -7.91
C THR A 302 51.97 -54.80 -8.74
N ASP A 303 50.91 -55.05 -9.50
CA ASP A 303 50.90 -56.15 -10.47
C ASP A 303 51.90 -55.95 -11.62
N ALA A 304 52.14 -54.71 -12.06
CA ALA A 304 53.12 -54.37 -13.09
C ALA A 304 54.59 -54.43 -12.62
N HIS A 305 54.87 -54.21 -11.32
CA HIS A 305 56.22 -54.27 -10.72
C HIS A 305 56.66 -55.71 -10.39
N SER A 306 55.86 -56.72 -10.71
CA SER A 306 56.31 -58.13 -10.71
C SER A 306 57.26 -58.46 -11.88
N GLN A 307 57.52 -57.49 -12.78
CA GLN A 307 58.55 -57.57 -13.83
C GLN A 307 59.44 -56.31 -13.76
N THR A 308 60.65 -56.50 -13.20
CA THR A 308 61.84 -55.61 -13.12
C THR A 308 61.95 -54.62 -11.93
N PRO A 309 63.14 -54.54 -11.27
CA PRO A 309 63.39 -53.60 -10.17
C PRO A 309 64.26 -52.42 -10.62
N GLU A 310 63.82 -51.17 -10.41
CA GLU A 310 64.72 -50.05 -10.08
C GLU A 310 63.97 -48.75 -9.68
N ARG A 311 64.51 -48.10 -8.63
CA ARG A 311 64.28 -46.71 -8.17
C ARG A 311 62.86 -46.30 -7.75
N ALA A 312 62.48 -46.69 -6.53
CA ALA A 312 61.44 -46.02 -5.75
C ALA A 312 62.06 -45.02 -4.75
N THR A 313 62.14 -43.74 -5.12
CA THR A 313 62.33 -42.64 -4.17
C THR A 313 61.80 -41.34 -4.78
N SER A 314 60.65 -40.84 -4.29
CA SER A 314 60.44 -39.41 -3.89
C SER A 314 58.98 -38.90 -3.89
N LEU A 315 57.97 -39.64 -4.37
CA LEU A 315 56.60 -39.07 -4.54
C LEU A 315 55.59 -39.33 -3.40
N GLN A 316 55.93 -40.15 -2.40
CA GLN A 316 55.02 -40.44 -1.27
C GLN A 316 54.83 -39.30 -0.24
N PRO A 317 55.80 -38.39 0.03
CA PRO A 317 55.60 -37.34 1.03
C PRO A 317 54.57 -36.29 0.63
N THR A 318 54.44 -35.98 -0.66
CA THR A 318 53.60 -34.88 -1.18
C THR A 318 52.11 -35.21 -1.22
N GLN A 319 51.72 -36.44 -1.58
CA GLN A 319 50.30 -36.85 -1.57
C GLN A 319 49.74 -36.97 -0.14
N HIS A 320 50.53 -37.50 0.80
CA HIS A 320 50.09 -37.61 2.19
C HIS A 320 50.00 -36.24 2.90
N GLN A 321 50.79 -35.24 2.46
CA GLN A 321 50.70 -33.87 2.98
C GLN A 321 49.51 -33.09 2.41
N LEU A 322 49.13 -33.28 1.14
CA LEU A 322 47.93 -32.69 0.55
C LEU A 322 46.64 -33.21 1.20
N HIS A 323 46.55 -34.51 1.45
CA HIS A 323 45.38 -35.10 2.12
C HIS A 323 45.26 -34.66 3.59
N ARG A 324 46.39 -34.48 4.28
CA ARG A 324 46.45 -34.01 5.68
C ARG A 324 46.19 -32.50 5.80
N GLY A 325 46.59 -31.70 4.81
CA GLY A 325 46.32 -30.26 4.76
C GLY A 325 44.84 -29.95 4.55
N LEU A 326 44.13 -30.77 3.74
CA LEU A 326 42.68 -30.67 3.54
C LEU A 326 41.86 -31.12 4.77
N GLN A 327 42.39 -32.03 5.60
CA GLN A 327 41.76 -32.45 6.86
C GLN A 327 41.93 -31.46 8.03
N LEU A 328 42.94 -30.58 7.99
CA LEU A 328 43.24 -29.63 9.08
C LEU A 328 42.50 -28.28 8.94
N GLY A 329 41.72 -28.10 7.87
CA GLY A 329 40.90 -26.91 7.61
C GLY A 329 39.42 -27.04 7.98
N THR A 330 39.02 -28.08 8.72
CA THR A 330 37.63 -28.24 9.19
C THR A 330 37.39 -27.39 10.43
N SER A 331 37.02 -26.12 10.23
CA SER A 331 36.21 -25.40 11.21
C SER A 331 34.74 -25.74 10.94
N ASP A 332 34.33 -26.93 11.40
CA ASP A 332 32.94 -27.35 11.42
C ASP A 332 32.20 -26.57 12.51
N ASN A 333 31.52 -25.48 12.13
CA ASN A 333 30.65 -24.71 13.04
C ASN A 333 29.26 -24.40 12.46
N LEU A 334 28.94 -24.87 11.25
CA LEU A 334 27.62 -24.67 10.64
C LEU A 334 26.65 -25.84 10.88
N THR A 335 27.16 -27.03 11.16
CA THR A 335 26.37 -28.26 11.34
C THR A 335 25.97 -28.54 12.79
N ALA A 336 26.67 -27.98 13.79
CA ALA A 336 26.44 -28.30 15.20
C ALA A 336 25.22 -27.59 15.83
N SER A 337 24.71 -26.51 15.21
CA SER A 337 23.62 -25.71 15.79
C SER A 337 22.22 -26.06 15.26
N TYR A 338 22.10 -26.97 14.29
CA TYR A 338 20.81 -27.31 13.67
C TYR A 338 20.14 -28.58 14.26
N THR A 339 20.80 -29.32 15.15
CA THR A 339 20.25 -30.55 15.73
C THR A 339 19.80 -30.46 17.19
N GLU A 340 20.05 -29.37 17.91
CA GLU A 340 19.68 -29.30 19.35
C GLU A 340 18.32 -28.65 19.66
N ASP A 341 17.65 -27.99 18.70
CA ASP A 341 16.42 -27.21 19.01
C ASP A 341 15.11 -27.87 18.55
N SER A 342 15.12 -29.18 18.24
CA SER A 342 13.91 -29.91 17.79
C SER A 342 13.47 -31.05 18.72
N SER A 343 13.95 -31.09 19.97
CA SER A 343 13.61 -32.19 20.88
C SER A 343 13.56 -31.81 22.36
N THR A 344 12.73 -30.83 22.74
CA THR A 344 12.06 -30.81 24.06
C THR A 344 10.88 -29.84 24.02
N GLU A 345 9.67 -30.37 23.85
CA GLU A 345 8.54 -30.05 24.73
C GLU A 345 7.42 -31.07 24.43
N SER A 346 7.06 -31.82 25.47
CA SER A 346 5.91 -32.72 25.56
C SER A 346 4.76 -32.01 26.23
#